data_AF-A0A4R9I1W3-F1
#
_entry.id   AF-A0A4R9I1W3-F1
#
_cell.length_a   1.000
_cell.length_b   1.000
_cell.length_c   1.000
_cell.angle_alpha   90.00
_cell.angle_beta   90.00
_cell.angle_gamma   90.00
#
_symmetry.space_group_name_H-M   'P 1'
#
loop_
_entity.id
_entity.type
_entity.pdbx_description
1 polymer ?
#
loop_
_entity_poly.entity_id
_entity_poly.type
_entity_poly.pdbx_seq_one_letter_code
_entity_poly.pdbx_strand_id
1 'polypeptide(L)'
;MEKFKKQLPILTPLFIALVILHSLFVDYSVQFPDSFSSENSESAIQAMKPQVVSENGVLNRISYLESFLVELESRELPVDTEQEETKDNIKRVLVGQKLLLGLSLFYLLLSFSVAVSYVFRVWFHKVLANVFYPISFVFLLPKVFFQLNLMVQNEVFSYFYFVFLVCTYISSILSYRWILKNKELAEGFQALQFSSSLEEEGRSPSSTKTGSIFSPIFHVAIIILIGILIGNLIYIPLFLLQKHYVSEFSYFIFFLLGILSLFYIFNYKKVGGEPSINNWKNFAVSFAYLQFRFLRNSFWAMFSTVVIVLFVTFLFSLLLFNIDLIQNNLGLFGKSTEF
;
A
#
# COMPACT_ATOMS: atom_id res chain seq x y z
N MET A 1 -10.52 18.98 30.06
CA MET A 1 -10.92 17.77 29.28
C MET A 1 -11.26 18.07 27.81
N GLU A 2 -11.98 19.14 27.47
CA GLU A 2 -12.37 19.40 26.06
C GLU A 2 -11.19 19.72 25.12
N LYS A 3 -10.19 20.48 25.59
CA LYS A 3 -8.99 20.75 24.78
C LYS A 3 -8.23 19.46 24.44
N PHE A 4 -8.11 18.55 25.40
CA PHE A 4 -7.49 17.23 25.20
C PHE A 4 -8.26 16.39 24.17
N LYS A 5 -9.60 16.38 24.23
CA LYS A 5 -10.45 15.70 23.24
C LYS A 5 -10.27 16.22 21.81
N LYS A 6 -9.98 17.52 21.64
CA LYS A 6 -9.73 18.14 20.34
C LYS A 6 -8.29 17.95 19.85
N GLN A 7 -7.31 17.86 20.75
CA GLN A 7 -5.89 17.74 20.39
C GLN A 7 -5.46 16.29 20.13
N LEU A 8 -6.03 15.30 20.82
CA LEU A 8 -5.60 13.91 20.68
C LEU A 8 -5.70 13.37 19.25
N PRO A 9 -6.78 13.62 18.47
CA PRO A 9 -6.87 13.14 17.09
C PRO A 9 -5.89 13.81 16.13
N ILE A 10 -5.27 14.93 16.55
CA ILE A 10 -4.22 15.64 15.80
C ILE A 10 -2.85 15.05 16.13
N LEU A 11 -2.58 14.76 17.41
CA LEU A 11 -1.29 14.24 17.88
C LEU A 11 -1.12 12.74 17.60
N THR A 12 -2.21 11.98 17.60
CA THR A 12 -2.14 10.51 17.48
C THR A 12 -1.55 10.05 16.14
N PRO A 13 -1.95 10.61 14.97
CA PRO A 13 -1.29 10.28 13.72
C PRO A 13 0.21 10.59 13.72
N LEU A 14 0.65 11.62 14.45
CA LEU A 14 2.07 11.94 14.61
C LEU A 14 2.82 10.89 15.43
N PHE A 15 2.23 10.38 16.53
CA PHE A 15 2.83 9.28 17.27
C PHE A 15 2.93 8.01 16.43
N ILE A 16 1.91 7.69 15.64
CA ILE A 16 1.95 6.56 14.70
C ILE A 16 3.05 6.79 13.64
N ALA A 17 3.20 8.02 13.13
CA ALA A 17 4.26 8.37 12.20
C ALA A 17 5.65 8.14 12.79
N LEU A 18 5.87 8.47 14.06
CA LEU A 18 7.13 8.19 14.77
C LEU A 18 7.40 6.69 14.86
N VAL A 19 6.38 5.87 15.14
CA VAL A 19 6.54 4.39 15.16
C VAL A 19 6.90 3.87 13.77
N ILE A 20 6.28 4.37 12.70
CA ILE A 20 6.60 3.98 11.33
C ILE A 20 8.04 4.39 10.98
N LEU A 21 8.43 5.63 11.29
CA LEU A 21 9.79 6.11 11.07
C LEU A 21 10.82 5.25 11.80
N HIS A 22 10.58 4.92 13.08
CA HIS A 22 11.42 4.00 13.83
C HIS A 22 11.55 2.64 13.12
N SER A 23 10.44 2.13 12.57
CA SER A 23 10.40 0.83 11.86
C SER A 23 11.21 0.79 10.56
N LEU A 24 11.52 1.95 9.98
CA LEU A 24 12.41 2.03 8.81
C LEU A 24 13.86 1.68 9.17
N PHE A 25 14.25 1.88 10.42
CA PHE A 25 15.63 1.69 10.91
C PHE A 25 15.79 0.48 11.82
N VAL A 26 14.77 0.16 12.60
CA VAL A 26 14.79 -0.94 13.59
C VAL A 26 13.55 -1.79 13.44
N ASP A 27 13.75 -3.10 13.34
CA ASP A 27 12.67 -4.09 13.34
C ASP A 27 12.95 -5.19 14.36
N TYR A 28 12.00 -6.09 14.59
CA TYR A 28 12.13 -7.15 15.58
C TYR A 28 11.75 -8.50 14.97
N SER A 29 12.52 -9.53 15.29
CA SER A 29 12.22 -10.91 14.91
C SER A 29 12.28 -11.83 16.12
N VAL A 30 11.64 -13.01 16.00
CA VAL A 30 11.76 -14.07 16.99
C VAL A 30 12.81 -15.05 16.49
N GLN A 31 13.93 -15.15 17.19
CA GLN A 31 14.92 -16.19 16.98
C GLN A 31 14.55 -17.40 17.84
N PHE A 32 14.42 -18.54 17.17
CA PHE A 32 14.26 -19.83 17.84
C PHE A 32 15.63 -20.43 18.09
N PRO A 33 15.85 -21.14 19.21
CA PRO A 33 17.14 -21.75 19.50
C PRO A 33 17.51 -22.80 18.45
N ASP A 34 18.73 -22.71 17.92
CA ASP A 34 19.32 -23.73 17.06
C ASP A 34 19.80 -24.92 17.91
N SER A 35 18.92 -25.90 18.12
CA SER A 35 19.17 -27.23 18.70
C SER A 35 19.47 -27.34 20.22
N PHE A 36 19.11 -28.51 20.78
CA PHE A 36 19.23 -28.87 22.19
C PHE A 36 20.69 -29.21 22.55
N SER A 37 21.42 -28.29 23.18
CA SER A 37 22.63 -28.67 23.93
C SER A 37 22.23 -29.24 25.31
N SER A 38 22.74 -30.42 25.65
CA SER A 38 22.43 -31.15 26.88
C SER A 38 23.15 -30.61 28.12
N GLU A 39 23.31 -29.29 28.23
CA GLU A 39 23.94 -28.67 29.39
C GLU A 39 22.86 -28.19 30.35
N ASN A 40 22.77 -28.84 31.52
CA ASN A 40 21.87 -28.46 32.61
C ASN A 40 22.43 -27.25 33.40
N SER A 41 22.54 -26.10 32.75
CA SER A 41 22.77 -24.82 33.43
C SER A 41 21.52 -23.93 33.30
N GLU A 42 21.19 -23.14 34.31
CA GLU A 42 20.05 -22.18 34.23
C GLU A 42 20.20 -21.21 33.04
N SER A 43 21.45 -20.90 32.65
CA SER A 43 21.79 -20.17 31.43
C SER A 43 21.43 -20.92 30.15
N ALA A 44 21.63 -22.23 30.09
CA ALA A 44 21.23 -23.05 28.94
C ALA A 44 19.70 -23.19 28.84
N ILE A 45 18.98 -23.23 29.97
CA ILE A 45 17.51 -23.24 29.99
C ILE A 45 16.93 -21.89 29.52
N GLN A 46 17.60 -20.76 29.77
CA GLN A 46 17.24 -19.46 29.19
C GLN A 46 17.55 -19.35 27.70
N ALA A 47 18.63 -20.00 27.23
CA ALA A 47 18.99 -20.07 25.81
C ALA A 47 18.02 -20.93 24.98
N MET A 48 17.26 -21.84 25.61
CA MET A 48 16.25 -22.68 24.95
C MET A 48 14.89 -22.00 24.72
N LYS A 49 14.69 -20.76 25.18
CA LYS A 49 13.44 -20.02 24.95
C LYS A 49 13.55 -19.16 23.68
N PRO A 50 12.47 -19.01 22.89
CA PRO A 50 12.46 -18.07 21.77
C PRO A 50 12.83 -16.67 22.26
N GLN A 51 13.80 -16.05 21.60
CA GLN A 51 14.27 -14.72 21.97
C GLN A 51 13.86 -13.71 20.90
N VAL A 52 13.32 -12.57 21.33
CA VAL A 52 13.14 -11.44 20.42
C VAL A 52 14.48 -10.75 20.25
N VAL A 53 14.90 -10.51 19.01
CA VAL A 53 16.15 -9.81 18.70
C VAL A 53 15.85 -8.59 17.86
N SER A 54 16.56 -7.50 18.14
CA SER A 54 16.53 -6.30 17.30
C SER A 54 17.25 -6.58 15.99
N GLU A 55 16.54 -6.41 14.89
CA GLU A 55 17.07 -6.50 13.54
C GLU A 55 17.16 -5.14 12.87
N ASN A 56 17.94 -5.10 11.80
CA ASN A 56 17.95 -4.01 10.86
C ASN A 56 16.54 -3.74 10.33
N GLY A 57 16.12 -2.48 10.34
CA GLY A 57 14.86 -2.05 9.72
C GLY A 57 14.88 -2.16 8.20
N VAL A 58 13.75 -1.81 7.59
CA VAL A 58 13.51 -1.99 6.14
C VAL A 58 14.61 -1.37 5.27
N LEU A 59 15.07 -0.15 5.60
CA LEU A 59 16.11 0.53 4.81
C LEU A 59 17.45 -0.22 4.84
N ASN A 60 17.87 -0.63 6.04
CA ASN A 60 19.13 -1.34 6.24
C ASN A 60 19.07 -2.74 5.61
N ARG A 61 17.92 -3.43 5.69
CA ARG A 61 17.72 -4.71 5.00
C ARG A 61 17.79 -4.57 3.49
N ILE A 62 17.17 -3.55 2.90
CA ILE A 62 17.28 -3.29 1.45
C ILE A 62 18.74 -3.08 1.05
N SER A 63 19.45 -2.20 1.76
CA SER A 63 20.87 -1.90 1.48
C SER A 63 21.75 -3.15 1.61
N TYR A 64 21.51 -3.98 2.62
CA TYR A 64 22.23 -5.23 2.83
C TYR A 64 21.96 -6.23 1.70
N LEU A 65 20.70 -6.45 1.35
CA LEU A 65 20.31 -7.38 0.29
C LEU A 65 20.82 -6.92 -1.09
N GLU A 66 20.83 -5.62 -1.38
CA GLU A 66 21.42 -5.09 -2.61
C GLU A 66 22.93 -5.32 -2.65
N SER A 67 23.64 -5.03 -1.56
CA SER A 67 25.09 -5.26 -1.47
C SER A 67 25.43 -6.75 -1.63
N PHE A 68 24.65 -7.62 -0.97
CA PHE A 68 24.82 -9.06 -1.06
C PHE A 68 24.54 -9.60 -2.46
N LEU A 69 23.53 -9.06 -3.14
CA LEU A 69 23.21 -9.43 -4.52
C LEU A 69 24.31 -9.01 -5.49
N VAL A 70 24.89 -7.82 -5.33
CA VAL A 70 26.06 -7.38 -6.12
C VAL A 70 27.25 -8.30 -5.90
N GLU A 71 27.51 -8.72 -4.65
CA GLU A 71 28.58 -9.67 -4.35
C GLU A 71 28.34 -11.03 -5.03
N LEU A 72 27.12 -11.56 -4.94
CA LEU A 72 26.75 -12.82 -5.60
C LEU A 72 26.85 -12.75 -7.13
N GLU A 73 26.48 -11.61 -7.74
CA GLU A 73 26.57 -11.41 -9.20
C GLU A 73 28.02 -11.19 -9.69
N SER A 74 28.92 -10.74 -8.81
CA SER A 74 30.34 -10.54 -9.14
C SER A 74 31.15 -11.83 -9.23
N ARG A 75 30.64 -12.94 -8.68
CA ARG A 75 31.26 -14.26 -8.78
C ARG A 75 30.75 -14.93 -10.05
N GLU A 76 31.63 -15.43 -10.92
CA GLU A 76 31.22 -16.27 -12.06
C GLU A 76 30.65 -17.58 -11.52
N LEU A 77 29.33 -17.61 -11.32
CA LEU A 77 28.62 -18.77 -10.80
C LEU A 77 28.39 -19.76 -11.96
N PRO A 78 28.74 -21.05 -11.82
CA PRO A 78 28.31 -22.08 -12.75
C PRO A 78 26.79 -22.14 -12.80
N VAL A 79 26.23 -22.31 -14.02
CA VAL A 79 24.80 -22.54 -14.27
C VAL A 79 24.37 -23.82 -13.54
N ASP A 80 23.21 -23.81 -12.88
CA ASP A 80 22.65 -24.92 -12.07
C ASP A 80 23.32 -25.17 -10.70
N THR A 81 23.73 -24.12 -9.99
CA THR A 81 24.20 -24.22 -8.60
C THR A 81 23.16 -23.70 -7.59
N GLU A 82 23.20 -24.18 -6.34
CA GLU A 82 22.38 -23.65 -5.21
C GLU A 82 22.47 -22.11 -5.07
N GLN A 83 23.54 -21.53 -5.61
CA GLN A 83 23.81 -20.10 -5.61
C GLN A 83 22.88 -19.32 -6.57
N GLU A 84 22.38 -19.95 -7.64
CA GLU A 84 21.39 -19.34 -8.55
C GLU A 84 19.99 -19.29 -7.91
N GLU A 85 19.56 -20.37 -7.25
CA GLU A 85 18.30 -20.39 -6.48
C GLU A 85 18.34 -19.37 -5.33
N THR A 86 19.48 -19.28 -4.65
CA THR A 86 19.72 -18.27 -3.61
C THR A 86 19.61 -16.85 -4.16
N LYS A 87 20.18 -16.58 -5.34
CA LYS A 87 20.09 -15.29 -6.03
C LYS A 87 18.63 -14.92 -6.36
N ASP A 88 17.85 -15.85 -6.89
CA ASP A 88 16.44 -15.62 -7.19
C ASP A 88 15.59 -15.41 -5.93
N ASN A 89 15.90 -16.14 -4.85
CA ASN A 89 15.29 -15.91 -3.54
C ASN A 89 15.58 -14.50 -3.02
N ILE A 90 16.82 -14.05 -3.09
CA ILE A 90 17.21 -12.69 -2.64
C ILE A 90 16.53 -11.62 -3.50
N LYS A 91 16.46 -11.80 -4.82
CA LYS A 91 15.72 -10.89 -5.72
C LYS A 91 14.26 -10.76 -5.30
N ARG A 92 13.59 -11.87 -5.02
CA ARG A 92 12.20 -11.89 -4.54
C ARG A 92 12.03 -11.19 -3.19
N VAL A 93 12.90 -11.49 -2.23
CA VAL A 93 12.87 -10.84 -0.89
C VAL A 93 13.11 -9.33 -1.02
N LEU A 94 14.07 -8.91 -1.86
CA LEU A 94 14.36 -7.50 -2.12
C LEU A 94 13.15 -6.76 -2.68
N VAL A 95 12.42 -7.36 -3.63
CA VAL A 95 11.16 -6.79 -4.15
C VAL A 95 10.13 -6.63 -3.03
N GLY A 96 9.98 -7.65 -2.16
CA GLY A 96 9.10 -7.58 -0.99
C GLY A 96 9.46 -6.44 -0.03
N GLN A 97 10.75 -6.25 0.26
CA GLN A 97 11.22 -5.16 1.13
C GLN A 97 11.01 -3.77 0.50
N LYS A 98 11.24 -3.63 -0.82
CA LYS A 98 10.96 -2.37 -1.55
C LYS A 98 9.46 -2.03 -1.54
N LEU A 99 8.60 -3.03 -1.66
CA LEU A 99 7.15 -2.85 -1.55
C LEU A 99 6.76 -2.41 -0.13
N LEU A 100 7.34 -3.05 0.90
CA LEU A 100 7.12 -2.68 2.31
C LEU A 100 7.59 -1.25 2.61
N LEU A 101 8.71 -0.80 2.04
CA LEU A 101 9.16 0.59 2.11
C LEU A 101 8.15 1.54 1.48
N GLY A 102 7.66 1.22 0.28
CA GLY A 102 6.63 2.00 -0.41
C GLY A 102 5.34 2.12 0.41
N LEU A 103 4.88 1.01 1.01
CA LEU A 103 3.74 1.01 1.93
C LEU A 103 3.99 1.86 3.18
N SER A 104 5.18 1.77 3.77
CA SER A 104 5.56 2.56 4.96
C SER A 104 5.55 4.06 4.65
N LEU A 105 6.12 4.48 3.51
CA LEU A 105 6.10 5.87 3.04
C LEU A 105 4.68 6.34 2.75
N PHE A 106 3.88 5.53 2.06
CA PHE A 106 2.47 5.84 1.82
C PHE A 106 1.70 6.04 3.14
N TYR A 107 1.97 5.20 4.13
CA TYR A 107 1.31 5.27 5.43
C TYR A 107 1.75 6.48 6.28
N LEU A 108 3.00 6.94 6.14
CA LEU A 108 3.45 8.23 6.68
C LEU A 108 2.66 9.40 6.07
N LEU A 109 2.50 9.42 4.75
CA LEU A 109 1.70 10.46 4.08
C LEU A 109 0.22 10.39 4.47
N LEU A 110 -0.30 9.19 4.74
CA LEU A 110 -1.66 9.00 5.25
C LEU A 110 -1.83 9.54 6.67
N SER A 111 -0.84 9.33 7.54
CA SER A 111 -0.86 9.90 8.90
C SER A 111 -0.96 11.43 8.88
N PHE A 112 -0.19 12.08 7.99
CA PHE A 112 -0.28 13.52 7.75
C PHE A 112 -1.67 13.92 7.25
N SER A 113 -2.21 13.20 6.27
CA SER A 113 -3.52 13.49 5.67
C SER A 113 -4.67 13.36 6.68
N VAL A 114 -4.61 12.37 7.58
CA VAL A 114 -5.60 12.20 8.67
C VAL A 114 -5.54 13.37 9.65
N ALA A 115 -4.34 13.78 10.08
CA ALA A 115 -4.17 14.92 10.96
C ALA A 115 -4.71 16.21 10.32
N VAL A 116 -4.31 16.49 9.08
CA VAL A 116 -4.75 17.68 8.31
C VAL A 116 -6.27 17.70 8.13
N SER A 117 -6.86 16.58 7.70
CA SER A 117 -8.31 16.50 7.47
C SER A 117 -9.13 16.75 8.74
N TYR A 118 -8.63 16.30 9.90
CA TYR A 118 -9.27 16.58 11.19
C TYR A 118 -9.08 18.04 11.63
N VAL A 119 -7.86 18.59 11.54
CA VAL A 119 -7.56 19.98 11.92
C VAL A 119 -8.43 20.97 11.15
N PHE A 120 -8.60 20.75 9.85
CA PHE A 120 -9.36 21.65 8.97
C PHE A 120 -10.83 21.22 8.77
N ARG A 121 -11.32 20.25 9.55
CA ARG A 121 -12.75 19.84 9.56
C ARG A 121 -13.29 19.50 8.17
N VAL A 122 -12.48 18.79 7.39
CA VAL A 122 -12.77 18.50 6.00
C VAL A 122 -13.79 17.36 5.90
N TRP A 123 -14.72 17.40 4.96
CA TRP A 123 -15.81 16.42 4.86
C TRP A 123 -15.36 14.94 4.84
N PHE A 124 -14.21 14.63 4.24
CA PHE A 124 -13.70 13.26 4.10
C PHE A 124 -12.88 12.74 5.30
N HIS A 125 -12.75 13.52 6.39
CA HIS A 125 -11.93 13.14 7.56
C HIS A 125 -12.33 11.78 8.17
N LYS A 126 -13.64 11.46 8.18
CA LYS A 126 -14.14 10.17 8.70
C LYS A 126 -13.73 9.00 7.82
N VAL A 127 -13.73 9.18 6.50
CA VAL A 127 -13.33 8.12 5.57
C VAL A 127 -11.84 7.82 5.74
N LEU A 128 -11.00 8.86 5.83
CA LEU A 128 -9.58 8.67 6.10
C LEU A 128 -9.34 7.99 7.46
N ALA A 129 -10.08 8.36 8.50
CA ALA A 129 -9.97 7.72 9.81
C ALA A 129 -10.37 6.23 9.78
N ASN A 130 -11.44 5.88 9.05
CA ASN A 130 -11.89 4.49 8.88
C ASN A 130 -10.89 3.60 8.15
N VAL A 131 -10.05 4.16 7.29
CA VAL A 131 -8.97 3.41 6.65
C VAL A 131 -7.73 3.38 7.54
N PHE A 132 -7.34 4.53 8.09
CA PHE A 132 -6.08 4.69 8.79
C PHE A 132 -6.02 3.89 10.11
N TYR A 133 -6.98 4.09 11.02
CA TYR A 133 -6.90 3.54 12.37
C TYR A 133 -6.99 2.01 12.45
N PRO A 134 -7.88 1.32 11.70
CA PRO A 134 -7.89 -0.14 11.69
C PRO A 134 -6.55 -0.74 11.26
N ILE A 135 -5.92 -0.18 10.22
CA ILE A 135 -4.58 -0.57 9.78
C ILE A 135 -3.55 -0.26 10.89
N SER A 136 -3.68 0.86 11.60
CA SER A 136 -2.78 1.20 12.70
C SER A 136 -2.86 0.16 13.82
N PHE A 137 -4.05 -0.33 14.16
CA PHE A 137 -4.21 -1.32 15.21
C PHE A 137 -3.50 -2.63 14.84
N VAL A 138 -3.67 -3.10 13.61
CA VAL A 138 -3.00 -4.30 13.11
C VAL A 138 -1.48 -4.13 13.08
N PHE A 139 -0.98 -2.94 12.73
CA PHE A 139 0.46 -2.65 12.68
C PHE A 139 1.11 -2.48 14.07
N LEU A 140 0.43 -1.82 15.00
CA LEU A 140 0.97 -1.53 16.34
C LEU A 140 0.93 -2.76 17.26
N LEU A 141 -0.06 -3.63 17.12
CA LEU A 141 -0.27 -4.75 18.03
C LEU A 141 0.95 -5.70 18.09
N PRO A 142 1.54 -6.18 16.97
CA PRO A 142 2.75 -7.00 17.01
C PRO A 142 3.94 -6.29 17.67
N LYS A 143 4.10 -4.97 17.47
CA LYS A 143 5.19 -4.20 18.07
C LYS A 143 5.07 -4.12 19.59
N VAL A 144 3.84 -3.98 20.12
CA VAL A 144 3.60 -4.06 21.57
C VAL A 144 4.01 -5.43 22.11
N PHE A 145 3.69 -6.51 21.38
CA PHE A 145 4.09 -7.86 21.78
C PHE A 145 5.60 -8.09 21.74
N PHE A 146 6.29 -7.66 20.68
CA PHE A 146 7.76 -7.76 20.62
C PHE A 146 8.40 -7.02 21.79
N GLN A 147 7.92 -5.83 22.07
CA GLN A 147 8.47 -5.00 23.13
C GLN A 147 8.22 -5.56 24.53
N LEU A 148 7.06 -6.18 24.75
CA LEU A 148 6.76 -6.89 25.99
C LEU A 148 7.76 -8.04 26.23
N ASN A 149 8.11 -8.78 25.17
CA ASN A 149 9.09 -9.86 25.27
C ASN A 149 10.50 -9.34 25.55
N LEU A 150 10.92 -8.24 24.94
CA LEU A 150 12.22 -7.59 25.23
C LEU A 150 12.30 -7.08 26.68
N MET A 151 11.19 -6.64 27.26
CA MET A 151 11.13 -6.30 28.69
C MET A 151 11.32 -7.53 29.59
N VAL A 152 10.76 -8.68 29.21
CA VAL A 152 10.98 -9.95 29.93
C VAL A 152 12.46 -10.37 29.86
N GLN A 153 13.18 -9.97 28.81
CA GLN A 153 14.61 -10.16 28.63
C GLN A 153 15.48 -9.07 29.33
N ASN A 154 14.87 -8.16 30.10
CA ASN A 154 15.54 -7.09 30.85
C ASN A 154 16.29 -6.04 30.00
N GLU A 155 15.88 -5.80 28.75
CA GLU A 155 16.47 -4.71 27.96
C GLU A 155 15.99 -3.34 28.46
N VAL A 156 16.90 -2.47 28.91
CA VAL A 156 16.55 -1.19 29.58
C VAL A 156 15.79 -0.22 28.67
N PHE A 157 16.21 -0.08 27.40
CA PHE A 157 15.51 0.77 26.44
C PHE A 157 14.12 0.23 26.10
N SER A 158 13.87 -1.05 26.41
CA SER A 158 12.63 -1.67 26.00
C SER A 158 11.41 -1.13 26.76
N TYR A 159 11.60 -0.81 28.05
CA TYR A 159 10.57 -0.26 28.94
C TYR A 159 10.04 1.09 28.44
N PHE A 160 10.93 2.00 28.03
CA PHE A 160 10.52 3.32 27.54
C PHE A 160 9.69 3.21 26.26
N TYR A 161 10.18 2.43 25.30
CA TYR A 161 9.48 2.27 24.03
C TYR A 161 8.18 1.48 24.17
N PHE A 162 8.09 0.54 25.12
CA PHE A 162 6.83 -0.15 25.45
C PHE A 162 5.77 0.83 25.95
N VAL A 163 6.11 1.69 26.91
CA VAL A 163 5.19 2.71 27.43
C VAL A 163 4.73 3.64 26.29
N PHE A 164 5.65 4.08 25.44
CA PHE A 164 5.32 4.89 24.26
C PHE A 164 4.34 4.16 23.31
N LEU A 165 4.58 2.89 22.99
CA LEU A 165 3.71 2.08 22.12
C LEU A 165 2.32 1.87 22.73
N VAL A 166 2.23 1.54 24.02
CA VAL A 166 0.94 1.37 24.71
C VAL A 166 0.16 2.69 24.76
N CYS A 167 0.81 3.80 25.10
CA CYS A 167 0.19 5.12 25.06
C CYS A 167 -0.29 5.48 23.65
N THR A 168 0.49 5.17 22.62
CA THR A 168 0.12 5.39 21.21
C THR A 168 -1.07 4.52 20.81
N TYR A 169 -1.10 3.25 21.21
CA TYR A 169 -2.19 2.32 20.92
C TYR A 169 -3.51 2.76 21.57
N ILE A 170 -3.49 3.12 22.86
CA ILE A 170 -4.66 3.63 23.58
C ILE A 170 -5.13 4.96 22.97
N SER A 171 -4.20 5.87 22.67
CA SER A 171 -4.53 7.15 22.02
C SER A 171 -5.17 6.96 20.65
N SER A 172 -4.75 5.93 19.90
CA SER A 172 -5.33 5.53 18.61
C SER A 172 -6.78 5.09 18.74
N ILE A 173 -7.10 4.26 19.73
CA ILE A 173 -8.47 3.83 20.00
C ILE A 173 -9.36 5.01 20.39
N LEU A 174 -8.87 5.88 21.29
CA LEU A 174 -9.61 7.05 21.76
C LEU A 174 -9.85 8.05 20.62
N SER A 175 -8.81 8.36 19.83
CA SER A 175 -8.92 9.27 18.69
C SER A 175 -9.87 8.75 17.63
N TYR A 176 -9.80 7.47 17.28
CA TYR A 176 -10.74 6.85 16.34
C TYR A 176 -12.19 6.99 16.81
N ARG A 177 -12.46 6.63 18.08
CA ARG A 177 -13.80 6.77 18.68
C ARG A 177 -14.28 8.21 18.70
N TRP A 178 -13.41 9.17 19.00
CA TRP A 178 -13.79 10.60 19.04
C TRP A 178 -14.06 11.17 17.66
N ILE A 179 -13.28 10.81 16.64
CA ILE A 179 -13.53 11.20 15.26
C ILE A 179 -14.91 10.69 14.80
N LEU A 180 -15.23 9.43 15.07
CA LEU A 180 -16.50 8.84 14.64
C LEU A 180 -17.72 9.39 15.38
N LYS A 181 -17.60 9.62 16.70
CA LYS A 181 -18.70 10.17 17.50
C LYS A 181 -19.00 11.63 17.19
N ASN A 182 -18.05 12.36 16.61
CA ASN A 182 -18.27 13.77 16.33
C ASN A 182 -19.21 13.96 15.13
N LYS A 183 -20.42 14.44 15.40
CA LYS A 183 -21.44 14.69 14.37
C LYS A 183 -21.26 16.04 13.65
N GLU A 184 -20.54 16.98 14.24
CA GLU A 184 -20.53 18.42 13.84
C GLU A 184 -19.26 18.89 13.10
N LEU A 185 -18.44 18.00 12.53
CA LEU A 185 -17.09 18.37 12.03
C LEU A 185 -16.87 18.30 10.51
N ALA A 186 -17.90 18.25 9.67
CA ALA A 186 -17.75 17.99 8.22
C ALA A 186 -18.25 19.12 7.32
N GLU A 187 -17.98 20.38 7.65
CA GLU A 187 -18.47 21.53 6.87
C GLU A 187 -17.42 22.13 5.93
N GLY A 188 -16.13 21.87 6.15
CA GLY A 188 -15.05 22.47 5.37
C GLY A 188 -14.81 21.80 4.01
N PHE A 189 -14.45 22.61 3.03
CA PHE A 189 -13.97 22.22 1.70
C PHE A 189 -14.98 21.36 0.91
N GLN A 190 -16.28 21.65 1.03
CA GLN A 190 -17.34 20.93 0.30
C GLN A 190 -17.23 21.04 -1.23
N ALA A 191 -16.62 22.10 -1.76
CA ALA A 191 -16.35 22.23 -3.19
C ALA A 191 -15.51 21.05 -3.74
N LEU A 192 -14.66 20.44 -2.91
CA LEU A 192 -13.92 19.22 -3.29
C LEU A 192 -14.82 17.99 -3.44
N GLN A 193 -16.01 17.95 -2.84
CA GLN A 193 -16.96 16.86 -3.03
C GLN A 193 -17.51 16.85 -4.46
N PHE A 194 -17.75 18.03 -5.04
CA PHE A 194 -18.28 18.23 -6.39
C PHE A 194 -17.18 18.45 -7.44
N SER A 195 -15.93 18.19 -7.07
CA SER A 195 -14.80 18.40 -7.99
C SER A 195 -14.88 17.52 -9.25
N SER A 196 -15.62 16.41 -9.24
CA SER A 196 -15.87 15.64 -10.47
C SER A 196 -16.81 16.36 -11.46
N SER A 197 -17.84 17.07 -10.96
CA SER A 197 -18.72 17.87 -11.82
C SER A 197 -18.07 19.18 -12.27
N LEU A 198 -17.20 19.75 -11.43
CA LEU A 198 -16.39 20.93 -11.76
C LEU A 198 -15.25 20.60 -12.75
N GLU A 199 -14.71 19.38 -12.72
CA GLU A 199 -13.79 18.86 -13.75
C GLU A 199 -14.51 18.61 -15.09
N GLU A 200 -15.80 18.25 -15.05
CA GLU A 200 -16.66 18.09 -16.25
C GLU A 200 -17.06 19.44 -16.88
N GLU A 201 -17.22 20.52 -16.12
CA GLU A 201 -17.44 21.87 -16.68
C GLU A 201 -16.24 22.39 -17.51
N GLY A 202 -15.06 21.81 -17.33
CA GLY A 202 -13.89 22.05 -18.19
C GLY A 202 -13.88 21.23 -19.48
N ARG A 203 -14.82 20.30 -19.67
CA ARG A 203 -15.00 19.55 -20.92
C ARG A 203 -15.92 20.34 -21.83
N SER A 204 -15.46 20.58 -23.06
CA SER A 204 -16.28 21.12 -24.14
C SER A 204 -17.59 20.32 -24.24
N PRO A 205 -18.76 20.97 -24.39
CA PRO A 205 -20.05 20.29 -24.43
C PRO A 205 -20.01 19.15 -25.44
N SER A 206 -20.37 17.94 -25.00
CA SER A 206 -20.50 16.81 -25.89
C SER A 206 -21.59 17.14 -26.91
N SER A 207 -21.20 17.34 -28.18
CA SER A 207 -22.17 17.51 -29.25
C SER A 207 -23.05 16.27 -29.27
N THR A 208 -24.34 16.42 -28.99
CA THR A 208 -25.37 15.41 -29.22
C THR A 208 -25.43 15.13 -30.71
N LYS A 209 -24.56 14.24 -31.21
CA LYS A 209 -24.60 13.78 -32.60
C LYS A 209 -25.72 12.75 -32.72
N THR A 210 -26.70 13.09 -33.55
CA THR A 210 -27.68 12.17 -34.14
C THR A 210 -26.97 10.92 -34.67
N GLY A 211 -27.37 9.75 -34.16
CA GLY A 211 -26.71 8.48 -34.46
C GLY A 211 -26.87 8.06 -35.92
N SER A 212 -25.75 7.90 -36.62
CA SER A 212 -25.68 7.19 -37.90
C SER A 212 -25.62 5.68 -37.63
N ILE A 213 -26.33 4.88 -38.44
CA ILE A 213 -26.36 3.41 -38.35
C ILE A 213 -24.96 2.78 -38.54
N PHE A 214 -24.01 3.49 -39.16
CA PHE A 214 -22.61 3.05 -39.30
C PHE A 214 -21.69 3.46 -38.14
N SER A 215 -22.20 4.25 -37.18
CA SER A 215 -21.46 4.69 -35.99
C SER A 215 -20.87 3.54 -35.15
N PRO A 216 -21.54 2.39 -34.97
CA PRO A 216 -20.98 1.29 -34.17
C PRO A 216 -19.74 0.66 -34.81
N ILE A 217 -19.76 0.44 -36.12
CA ILE A 217 -18.64 -0.16 -36.87
C ILE A 217 -17.44 0.78 -36.87
N PHE A 218 -17.67 2.08 -37.08
CA PHE A 218 -16.62 3.09 -37.03
C PHE A 218 -16.02 3.23 -35.62
N HIS A 219 -16.84 3.12 -34.56
CA HIS A 219 -16.34 3.08 -33.19
C HIS A 219 -15.44 1.88 -32.92
N VAL A 220 -15.86 0.68 -33.34
CA VAL A 220 -15.06 -0.54 -33.18
C VAL A 220 -13.74 -0.42 -33.95
N ALA A 221 -13.77 0.07 -35.19
CA ALA A 221 -12.55 0.27 -35.98
C ALA A 221 -11.59 1.28 -35.33
N ILE A 222 -12.11 2.38 -34.77
CA ILE A 222 -11.32 3.36 -34.03
C ILE A 222 -10.72 2.75 -32.76
N ILE A 223 -11.48 1.96 -32.01
CA ILE A 223 -10.99 1.30 -30.79
C ILE A 223 -9.84 0.34 -31.14
N ILE A 224 -9.99 -0.44 -32.23
CA ILE A 224 -8.94 -1.34 -32.71
C ILE A 224 -7.70 -0.55 -33.15
N LEU A 225 -7.87 0.51 -33.94
CA LEU A 225 -6.78 1.35 -34.41
C LEU A 225 -6.02 2.01 -33.24
N ILE A 226 -6.75 2.62 -32.30
CA ILE A 226 -6.17 3.23 -31.10
C ILE A 226 -5.49 2.17 -30.25
N GLY A 227 -6.08 0.97 -30.10
CA GLY A 227 -5.49 -0.14 -29.37
C GLY A 227 -4.15 -0.58 -29.97
N ILE A 228 -4.07 -0.72 -31.29
CA ILE A 228 -2.83 -1.04 -32.02
C ILE A 228 -1.80 0.07 -31.85
N LEU A 229 -2.22 1.33 -31.93
CA LEU A 229 -1.32 2.49 -31.87
C LEU A 229 -0.77 2.69 -30.46
N ILE A 230 -1.61 2.57 -29.43
CA ILE A 230 -1.17 2.57 -28.02
C ILE A 230 -0.27 1.37 -27.75
N GLY A 231 -0.65 0.17 -28.23
CA GLY A 231 0.14 -1.04 -28.08
C GLY A 231 1.55 -0.89 -28.64
N ASN A 232 1.67 -0.47 -29.90
CA ASN A 232 2.96 -0.41 -30.58
C ASN A 232 3.79 0.83 -30.22
N LEU A 233 3.16 1.98 -30.02
CA LEU A 233 3.88 3.26 -29.87
C LEU A 233 4.16 3.61 -28.41
N ILE A 234 3.35 3.10 -27.48
CA ILE A 234 3.46 3.41 -26.05
C ILE A 234 3.84 2.15 -25.27
N TYR A 235 3.05 1.08 -25.38
CA TYR A 235 3.21 -0.11 -24.54
C TYR A 235 4.51 -0.88 -24.84
N ILE A 236 4.81 -1.18 -26.12
CA ILE A 236 6.04 -1.91 -26.47
C ILE A 236 7.31 -1.15 -26.07
N PRO A 237 7.47 0.16 -26.38
CA PRO A 237 8.63 0.92 -25.92
C PRO A 237 8.73 0.98 -24.39
N LEU A 238 7.61 1.21 -23.67
CA LEU A 238 7.61 1.18 -22.21
C LEU A 238 8.02 -0.19 -21.67
N PHE A 239 7.55 -1.28 -22.28
CA PHE A 239 7.92 -2.64 -21.89
C PHE A 239 9.40 -2.93 -22.14
N LEU A 240 9.95 -2.50 -23.28
CA LEU A 240 11.39 -2.64 -23.56
C LEU A 240 12.23 -1.81 -22.59
N LEU A 241 11.80 -0.60 -22.25
CA LEU A 241 12.46 0.26 -21.29
C LEU A 241 12.40 -0.34 -19.88
N GLN A 242 11.25 -0.89 -19.47
CA GLN A 242 11.10 -1.65 -18.24
C GLN A 242 12.02 -2.88 -18.21
N LYS A 243 12.15 -3.62 -19.33
CA LYS A 243 12.92 -4.86 -19.38
C LYS A 243 14.43 -4.61 -19.35
N HIS A 244 14.92 -3.61 -20.07
CA HIS A 244 16.35 -3.39 -20.27
C HIS A 244 16.95 -2.28 -19.41
N TYR A 245 16.12 -1.35 -18.92
CA TYR A 245 16.52 -0.16 -18.16
C TYR A 245 15.62 0.00 -16.93
N VAL A 246 15.54 -1.05 -16.10
CA VAL A 246 14.60 -1.14 -14.96
C VAL A 246 14.75 0.06 -14.01
N SER A 247 15.99 0.47 -13.71
CA SER A 247 16.29 1.55 -12.79
C SER A 247 15.87 2.92 -13.35
N GLU A 248 16.25 3.21 -14.59
CA GLU A 248 15.90 4.44 -15.31
C GLU A 248 14.40 4.54 -15.54
N PHE A 249 13.76 3.43 -15.92
CA PHE A 249 12.32 3.31 -16.05
C PHE A 249 11.63 3.62 -14.71
N SER A 250 12.13 3.06 -13.61
CA SER A 250 11.60 3.32 -12.28
C SER A 250 11.71 4.79 -11.90
N TYR A 251 12.88 5.42 -12.10
CA TYR A 251 13.06 6.86 -11.86
C TYR A 251 12.12 7.70 -12.72
N PHE A 252 11.97 7.37 -13.99
CA PHE A 252 11.06 8.06 -14.91
C PHE A 252 9.60 7.96 -14.46
N ILE A 253 9.15 6.77 -14.08
CA ILE A 253 7.79 6.55 -13.57
C ILE A 253 7.54 7.31 -12.26
N PHE A 254 8.48 7.28 -11.31
CA PHE A 254 8.34 8.04 -10.07
C PHE A 254 8.34 9.56 -10.33
N PHE A 255 9.14 10.04 -11.28
CA PHE A 255 9.15 11.43 -11.70
C PHE A 255 7.81 11.87 -12.32
N LEU A 256 7.27 11.08 -13.26
CA LEU A 256 5.96 11.34 -13.85
C LEU A 256 4.84 11.30 -12.81
N LEU A 257 4.86 10.33 -11.89
CA LEU A 257 3.91 10.26 -10.78
C LEU A 257 4.02 11.48 -9.87
N GLY A 258 5.23 11.98 -9.62
CA GLY A 258 5.48 13.21 -8.86
C GLY A 258 4.87 14.43 -9.55
N ILE A 259 5.11 14.61 -10.84
CA ILE A 259 4.52 15.70 -11.64
C ILE A 259 2.99 15.61 -11.64
N LEU A 260 2.44 14.41 -11.89
CA LEU A 260 1.00 14.19 -11.92
C LEU A 260 0.36 14.49 -10.56
N SER A 261 1.01 14.07 -9.47
CA SER A 261 0.57 14.37 -8.10
C SER A 261 0.57 15.86 -7.83
N LEU A 262 1.64 16.58 -8.20
CA LEU A 262 1.71 18.03 -8.07
C LEU A 262 0.62 18.72 -8.89
N PHE A 263 0.44 18.32 -10.15
CA PHE A 263 -0.61 18.81 -11.02
C PHE A 263 -1.99 18.68 -10.38
N TYR A 264 -2.33 17.50 -9.86
CA TYR A 264 -3.61 17.29 -9.17
C TYR A 264 -3.74 18.13 -7.90
N ILE A 265 -2.70 18.23 -7.07
CA ILE A 265 -2.73 19.06 -5.86
C ILE A 265 -3.00 20.53 -6.22
N PHE A 266 -2.35 21.07 -7.26
CA PHE A 266 -2.59 22.45 -7.70
C PHE A 266 -4.02 22.64 -8.21
N ASN A 267 -4.55 21.67 -8.97
CA ASN A 267 -5.94 21.74 -9.45
C ASN A 267 -6.93 21.66 -8.30
N TYR A 268 -6.75 20.75 -7.33
CA TYR A 268 -7.62 20.67 -6.16
C TYR A 268 -7.55 21.92 -5.30
N LYS A 269 -6.38 22.55 -5.19
CA LYS A 269 -6.23 23.83 -4.50
C LYS A 269 -7.02 24.93 -5.20
N LYS A 270 -6.97 24.98 -6.54
CA LYS A 270 -7.68 25.98 -7.35
C LYS A 270 -9.19 25.80 -7.30
N VAL A 271 -9.67 24.55 -7.37
CA VAL A 271 -11.10 24.24 -7.48
C VAL A 271 -11.79 24.21 -6.12
N GLY A 272 -11.12 23.70 -5.08
CA GLY A 272 -11.74 23.48 -3.78
C GLY A 272 -11.14 24.28 -2.62
N GLY A 273 -10.18 25.16 -2.87
CA GLY A 273 -9.60 26.01 -1.84
C GLY A 273 -10.60 27.05 -1.32
N GLU A 274 -10.67 27.21 0.00
CA GLU A 274 -11.51 28.23 0.61
C GLU A 274 -10.78 29.59 0.63
N PRO A 275 -11.42 30.69 0.18
CA PRO A 275 -10.78 32.00 0.10
C PRO A 275 -10.49 32.62 1.47
N SER A 276 -11.18 32.17 2.52
CA SER A 276 -10.97 32.58 3.92
C SER A 276 -9.72 31.98 4.57
N ILE A 277 -9.08 31.00 3.90
CA ILE A 277 -8.00 30.20 4.45
C ILE A 277 -6.67 30.50 3.73
N ASN A 278 -5.57 30.53 4.49
CA ASN A 278 -4.22 30.72 3.94
C ASN A 278 -3.88 29.67 2.86
N ASN A 279 -3.21 30.11 1.80
CA ASN A 279 -2.73 29.28 0.69
C ASN A 279 -2.03 27.99 1.10
N TRP A 280 -1.23 28.01 2.17
CA TRP A 280 -0.55 26.81 2.70
C TRP A 280 -1.50 25.78 3.28
N LYS A 281 -2.56 26.23 3.97
CA LYS A 281 -3.59 25.35 4.54
C LYS A 281 -4.43 24.73 3.42
N ASN A 282 -4.81 25.53 2.40
CA ASN A 282 -5.48 25.03 1.20
C ASN A 282 -4.63 23.96 0.50
N PHE A 283 -3.33 24.19 0.34
CA PHE A 283 -2.41 23.21 -0.24
C PHE A 283 -2.34 21.90 0.57
N ALA A 284 -2.25 21.98 1.90
CA ALA A 284 -2.24 20.80 2.77
C ALA A 284 -3.54 19.99 2.64
N VAL A 285 -4.70 20.65 2.60
CA VAL A 285 -6.00 19.98 2.40
C VAL A 285 -6.09 19.34 1.00
N SER A 286 -5.58 20.01 -0.04
CA SER A 286 -5.51 19.44 -1.39
C SER A 286 -4.62 18.20 -1.47
N PHE A 287 -3.50 18.18 -0.72
CA PHE A 287 -2.68 16.99 -0.57
C PHE A 287 -3.45 15.85 0.11
N ALA A 288 -4.12 16.14 1.23
CA ALA A 288 -4.94 15.15 1.92
C ALA A 288 -6.10 14.63 1.05
N TYR A 289 -6.64 15.49 0.17
CA TYR A 289 -7.68 15.11 -0.78
C TYR A 289 -7.17 14.21 -1.90
N LEU A 290 -5.96 14.44 -2.42
CA LEU A 290 -5.31 13.54 -3.38
C LEU A 290 -5.15 12.14 -2.78
N GLN A 291 -4.66 12.07 -1.54
CA GLN A 291 -4.54 10.83 -0.78
C GLN A 291 -5.90 10.11 -0.61
N PHE A 292 -6.94 10.86 -0.25
CA PHE A 292 -8.31 10.32 -0.17
C PHE A 292 -8.79 9.75 -1.51
N ARG A 293 -8.61 10.49 -2.62
CA ARG A 293 -8.98 10.01 -3.96
C ARG A 293 -8.19 8.79 -4.37
N PHE A 294 -6.88 8.75 -4.07
CA PHE A 294 -6.04 7.59 -4.33
C PHE A 294 -6.57 6.37 -3.58
N LEU A 295 -6.82 6.46 -2.27
CA LEU A 295 -7.42 5.36 -1.49
C LEU A 295 -8.75 4.88 -2.05
N ARG A 296 -9.65 5.81 -2.36
CA ARG A 296 -10.98 5.48 -2.92
C ARG A 296 -10.85 4.76 -4.26
N ASN A 297 -10.04 5.29 -5.17
CA ASN A 297 -9.88 4.73 -6.51
C ASN A 297 -9.13 3.40 -6.48
N SER A 298 -8.08 3.28 -5.67
CA SER A 298 -7.33 2.03 -5.48
C SER A 298 -8.21 0.95 -4.86
N PHE A 299 -9.10 1.28 -3.93
CA PHE A 299 -10.07 0.34 -3.38
C PHE A 299 -11.01 -0.20 -4.47
N TRP A 300 -11.60 0.70 -5.29
CA TRP A 300 -12.47 0.29 -6.39
C TRP A 300 -11.73 -0.52 -7.46
N ALA A 301 -10.50 -0.14 -7.79
CA ALA A 301 -9.66 -0.87 -8.74
C ALA A 301 -9.37 -2.28 -8.22
N MET A 302 -8.89 -2.40 -6.98
CA MET A 302 -8.60 -3.69 -6.35
C MET A 302 -9.85 -4.57 -6.25
N PHE A 303 -10.98 -4.00 -5.81
CA PHE A 303 -12.26 -4.71 -5.75
C PHE A 303 -12.68 -5.21 -7.13
N SER A 304 -12.60 -4.36 -8.15
CA SER A 304 -12.92 -4.73 -9.54
C SER A 304 -12.00 -5.84 -10.05
N THR A 305 -10.69 -5.77 -9.78
CA THR A 305 -9.74 -6.83 -10.16
C THR A 305 -10.10 -8.16 -9.50
N VAL A 306 -10.42 -8.17 -8.19
CA VAL A 306 -10.85 -9.39 -7.49
C VAL A 306 -12.11 -9.97 -8.11
N VAL A 307 -13.11 -9.13 -8.41
CA VAL A 307 -14.35 -9.57 -9.08
C VAL A 307 -14.06 -10.16 -10.46
N ILE A 308 -13.20 -9.52 -11.26
CA ILE A 308 -12.81 -10.03 -12.59
C ILE A 308 -12.10 -11.38 -12.47
N VAL A 309 -11.15 -11.52 -11.54
CA VAL A 309 -10.44 -12.79 -11.33
C VAL A 309 -11.40 -13.88 -10.90
N LEU A 310 -12.29 -13.60 -9.93
CA LEU A 310 -13.32 -14.57 -9.51
C LEU A 310 -14.26 -14.96 -10.65
N PHE A 311 -14.66 -13.99 -11.48
CA PHE A 311 -15.49 -14.25 -12.65
C PHE A 311 -14.80 -15.13 -13.70
N VAL A 312 -13.53 -14.84 -14.01
CA VAL A 312 -12.73 -15.65 -14.94
C VAL A 312 -12.55 -17.07 -14.39
N THR A 313 -12.19 -17.23 -13.12
CA THR A 313 -12.06 -18.54 -12.47
C THR A 313 -13.38 -19.31 -12.49
N PHE A 314 -14.51 -18.64 -12.23
CA PHE A 314 -15.84 -19.24 -12.32
C PHE A 314 -16.16 -19.74 -13.73
N LEU A 315 -15.89 -18.94 -14.77
CA LEU A 315 -16.08 -19.35 -16.17
C LEU A 315 -15.23 -20.57 -16.52
N PHE A 316 -13.95 -20.60 -16.11
CA PHE A 316 -13.10 -21.77 -16.30
C PHE A 316 -13.63 -23.00 -15.57
N SER A 317 -14.09 -22.85 -14.32
CA SER A 317 -14.69 -23.95 -13.55
C SER A 317 -15.96 -24.49 -14.22
N LEU A 318 -16.80 -23.63 -14.78
CA LEU A 318 -18.01 -24.03 -15.50
C LEU A 318 -17.65 -24.74 -16.81
N LEU A 319 -16.63 -24.25 -17.53
CA LEU A 319 -16.12 -24.89 -18.73
C LEU A 319 -15.59 -26.31 -18.43
N LEU A 320 -14.80 -26.47 -17.38
CA LEU A 320 -14.31 -27.78 -16.92
C LEU A 320 -15.47 -28.70 -16.52
N PHE A 321 -16.43 -28.20 -15.74
CA PHE A 321 -17.62 -28.98 -15.37
C PHE A 321 -18.43 -29.43 -16.59
N ASN A 322 -18.58 -28.58 -17.60
CA ASN A 322 -19.24 -28.94 -18.85
C ASN A 322 -18.45 -30.02 -19.62
N ILE A 323 -17.12 -29.91 -19.68
CA ILE A 323 -16.26 -30.93 -20.28
C ILE A 323 -16.43 -32.26 -19.55
N ASP A 324 -16.40 -32.25 -18.22
CA ASP A 324 -16.58 -33.46 -17.40
C ASP A 324 -17.97 -34.10 -17.60
N LEU A 325 -19.04 -33.29 -17.67
CA LEU A 325 -20.39 -33.78 -17.98
C LEU A 325 -20.48 -34.39 -19.37
N ILE A 326 -19.87 -33.76 -20.37
CA ILE A 326 -19.81 -34.26 -21.75
C ILE A 326 -19.02 -35.57 -21.79
N GLN A 327 -17.87 -35.64 -21.10
CA GLN A 327 -17.04 -36.85 -21.02
C GLN A 327 -17.77 -38.00 -20.32
N ASN A 328 -18.45 -37.73 -19.19
CA ASN A 328 -19.17 -38.74 -18.43
C ASN A 328 -20.47 -39.20 -19.10
N ASN A 329 -21.19 -38.32 -19.81
CA ASN A 329 -22.47 -38.68 -20.45
C ASN A 329 -22.33 -39.21 -21.88
N LEU A 330 -21.26 -38.89 -22.61
CA LEU A 330 -21.06 -39.37 -23.99
C LEU A 330 -20.11 -40.57 -24.10
N GLY A 331 -19.49 -41.02 -23.00
CA GLY A 331 -18.61 -42.19 -23.00
C GLY A 331 -17.43 -42.11 -23.98
N LEU A 332 -17.08 -40.91 -24.45
CA LEU A 332 -16.22 -40.71 -25.62
C LEU A 332 -14.71 -40.71 -25.32
N PHE A 333 -14.28 -40.82 -24.05
CA PHE A 333 -12.86 -40.88 -23.70
C PHE A 333 -12.57 -41.82 -22.52
N GLY A 334 -13.07 -43.06 -22.55
CA GLY A 334 -12.69 -44.11 -21.59
C GLY A 334 -11.22 -44.59 -21.65
N LYS A 335 -10.33 -43.93 -22.41
CA LYS A 335 -8.90 -44.26 -22.51
C LYS A 335 -8.10 -43.02 -22.95
N SER A 336 -7.54 -42.21 -22.03
CA SER A 336 -6.28 -41.44 -22.28
C SER A 336 -5.87 -40.44 -21.18
N THR A 337 -6.12 -40.69 -19.90
CA THR A 337 -5.47 -39.88 -18.85
C THR A 337 -5.11 -40.72 -17.62
N GLU A 338 -4.09 -41.57 -17.78
CA GLU A 338 -3.11 -41.77 -16.71
C GLU A 338 -1.98 -40.76 -16.98
N PHE A 339 -1.89 -39.72 -16.16
CA PHE A 339 -0.65 -39.04 -15.77
C PHE A 339 -0.89 -38.32 -14.44
#